data_AF-A0A7X7Y661-F1
#
_entry.id   AF-A0A7X7Y661-F1
#
_cell.length_a   1.000
_cell.length_b   1.000
_cell.length_c   1.000
_cell.angle_alpha   90.00
_cell.angle_beta   90.00
_cell.angle_gamma   90.00
#
_symmetry.space_group_name_H-M   'P 1'
#
loop_
_entity.id
_entity.type
_entity.pdbx_description
1 polymer ?
#
loop_
_entity_poly.entity_id
_entity_poly.type
_entity_poly.pdbx_seq_one_letter_code
_entity_poly.pdbx_strand_id
1 'polypeptide(L)'
;MRRAFIVVDMIYDFVADDGALTCGEPGQAIVDDIVQGIHETIQNGGYVYLCGDTHEPDDPEFQVWPVHAVKGTKGAEWVAPTQQTYEQYKDTGRIHIVNKTNMMRFSIRHSNNCWKRIKFVKWKSQEFAHRSSSI
;
A
#
# COMPACT_ATOMS: atom_id res chain seq x y z
N MET A 1 -5.63 24.09 -4.34
CA MET A 1 -6.27 23.14 -3.40
C MET A 1 -5.23 22.13 -2.94
N ARG A 2 -5.16 21.80 -1.64
CA ARG A 2 -4.25 20.74 -1.15
C ARG A 2 -4.85 19.37 -1.48
N ARG A 3 -4.07 18.49 -2.10
CA ARG A 3 -4.47 17.12 -2.46
C ARG A 3 -3.88 16.13 -1.46
N ALA A 4 -4.53 14.99 -1.31
CA ALA A 4 -3.99 13.85 -0.59
C ALA A 4 -3.76 12.68 -1.56
N PHE A 5 -2.66 11.97 -1.41
CA PHE A 5 -2.34 10.74 -2.11
C PHE A 5 -2.28 9.60 -1.11
N ILE A 6 -3.01 8.53 -1.36
CA ILE A 6 -3.07 7.37 -0.47
C ILE A 6 -2.43 6.21 -1.21
N VAL A 7 -1.32 5.73 -0.66
CA VAL A 7 -0.62 4.54 -1.13
C VAL A 7 -1.12 3.39 -0.28
N VAL A 8 -1.71 2.38 -0.91
CA VAL A 8 -2.30 1.24 -0.22
C VAL A 8 -1.47 0.01 -0.54
N ASP A 9 -1.03 -0.71 0.48
CA ASP A 9 -0.51 -2.07 0.35
C ASP A 9 0.73 -2.25 -0.55
N MET A 10 1.58 -1.21 -0.62
CA MET A 10 2.91 -1.30 -1.25
C MET A 10 3.97 -1.87 -0.29
N ILE A 11 3.64 -3.00 0.34
CA ILE A 11 4.49 -3.74 1.28
C ILE A 11 5.12 -4.96 0.60
N TYR A 12 6.16 -5.50 1.23
CA TYR A 12 6.99 -6.57 0.67
C TYR A 12 6.15 -7.79 0.23
N ASP A 13 5.27 -8.28 1.10
CA ASP A 13 4.51 -9.51 0.84
C ASP A 13 3.57 -9.41 -0.36
N PHE A 14 3.20 -8.21 -0.79
CA PHE A 14 2.29 -7.99 -1.92
C PHE A 14 3.01 -7.66 -3.23
N VAL A 15 4.32 -7.40 -3.20
CA VAL A 15 5.05 -6.89 -4.37
C VAL A 15 6.29 -7.72 -4.71
N ALA A 16 7.05 -8.19 -3.72
CA ALA A 16 8.27 -8.94 -3.98
C ALA A 16 7.99 -10.30 -4.62
N ASP A 17 8.91 -10.83 -5.41
CA ASP A 17 8.76 -12.15 -6.06
C ASP A 17 8.52 -13.29 -5.07
N ASP A 18 9.16 -13.20 -3.90
CA ASP A 18 9.06 -14.14 -2.78
C ASP A 18 8.09 -13.65 -1.68
N GLY A 19 7.26 -12.65 -1.98
CA GLY A 19 6.24 -12.16 -1.05
C GLY A 19 5.13 -13.17 -0.82
N ALA A 20 4.65 -13.30 0.42
CA ALA A 20 3.72 -14.36 0.81
C ALA A 20 2.35 -14.29 0.11
N LEU A 21 1.94 -13.11 -0.36
CA LEU A 21 0.70 -12.89 -1.11
C LEU A 21 0.94 -11.95 -2.30
N THR A 22 2.03 -12.23 -3.03
CA THR A 22 2.54 -11.31 -4.05
C THR A 22 1.62 -11.16 -5.26
N CYS A 23 1.53 -9.93 -5.77
CA CYS A 23 0.92 -9.63 -7.06
C CYS A 23 1.88 -9.88 -8.23
N GLY A 24 3.17 -10.16 -7.98
CA GLY A 24 4.20 -10.37 -9.00
C GLY A 24 4.45 -9.14 -9.87
N GLU A 25 4.81 -9.37 -11.14
CA GLU A 25 5.15 -8.32 -12.11
C GLU A 25 4.14 -7.14 -12.16
N PRO A 26 2.80 -7.36 -12.14
CA PRO A 26 1.83 -6.27 -12.07
C PRO A 26 2.02 -5.32 -10.87
N GLY A 27 2.34 -5.85 -9.69
CA GLY A 27 2.57 -5.04 -8.49
C GLY A 27 3.90 -4.29 -8.55
N GLN A 28 4.91 -4.92 -9.14
CA GLN A 28 6.25 -4.34 -9.31
C GLN A 28 6.27 -3.21 -10.35
N ALA A 29 5.53 -3.40 -11.45
CA ALA A 29 5.49 -2.45 -12.57
C ALA A 29 4.96 -1.06 -12.19
N ILE A 30 4.21 -0.94 -11.10
CA ILE A 30 3.62 0.33 -10.65
C ILE A 30 4.43 1.03 -9.53
N VAL A 31 5.51 0.41 -9.04
CA VAL A 31 6.27 0.96 -7.89
C VAL A 31 6.84 2.34 -8.21
N ASP A 32 7.38 2.53 -9.40
CA ASP A 32 7.95 3.82 -9.82
C ASP A 32 6.87 4.90 -9.99
N ASP A 33 5.70 4.54 -10.53
CA ASP A 33 4.55 5.44 -10.64
C ASP A 33 4.04 5.89 -9.26
N ILE A 34 4.04 4.98 -8.27
CA ILE A 34 3.69 5.30 -6.89
C ILE A 34 4.70 6.29 -6.30
N VAL A 35 6.01 6.02 -6.44
CA VAL A 35 7.08 6.91 -5.96
C VAL A 35 6.95 8.29 -6.60
N GLN A 36 6.74 8.36 -7.93
CA GLN A 36 6.48 9.62 -8.63
C GLN A 36 5.25 10.34 -8.06
N GLY A 37 4.15 9.62 -7.82
CA GLY A 37 2.93 10.17 -7.23
C GLY A 37 3.14 10.76 -5.83
N ILE A 38 4.00 10.15 -5.01
CA ILE A 38 4.42 10.67 -3.69
C ILE A 38 5.17 11.99 -3.86
N HIS A 39 6.21 12.01 -4.70
CA HIS A 39 7.02 13.21 -4.96
C HIS A 39 6.16 14.37 -5.46
N GLU A 40 5.36 14.14 -6.51
CA GLU A 40 4.49 15.17 -7.09
C GLU A 40 3.49 15.71 -6.07
N THR A 41 2.93 14.85 -5.22
CA THR A 41 1.96 15.27 -4.21
C THR A 41 2.60 16.17 -3.17
N ILE A 42 3.78 15.79 -2.67
CA ILE A 42 4.48 16.56 -1.64
C ILE A 42 5.02 17.88 -2.21
N GLN A 43 5.62 17.87 -3.40
CA GLN A 43 6.11 19.08 -4.09
C GLN A 43 4.98 20.08 -4.36
N ASN A 44 3.76 19.60 -4.64
CA ASN A 44 2.57 20.43 -4.80
C ASN A 44 1.92 20.85 -3.47
N GLY A 45 2.59 20.65 -2.33
CA GLY A 45 2.10 21.03 -1.00
C GLY A 45 0.94 20.17 -0.47
N GLY A 46 0.76 18.97 -1.03
CA GLY A 46 -0.19 17.96 -0.58
C GLY A 46 0.29 17.15 0.62
N TYR A 47 -0.46 16.08 0.91
CA TYR A 47 -0.17 15.09 1.94
C TYR A 47 -0.18 13.68 1.35
N VAL A 48 0.65 12.81 1.90
CA VAL A 48 0.75 11.41 1.50
C VAL A 48 0.46 10.54 2.72
N TYR A 49 -0.37 9.53 2.53
CA TYR A 49 -0.67 8.52 3.54
C TYR A 49 -0.27 7.15 2.99
N LEU A 50 0.70 6.52 3.65
CA LEU A 50 1.10 5.15 3.39
C LEU A 50 0.27 4.24 4.30
N CYS A 51 -0.62 3.46 3.70
CA CYS A 51 -1.53 2.57 4.39
C CYS A 51 -1.21 1.11 4.06
N GLY A 52 -0.51 0.42 4.95
CA GLY A 52 0.00 -0.93 4.72
C GLY A 52 -0.68 -1.89 5.68
N ASP A 53 -0.97 -3.10 5.21
CA ASP A 53 -1.47 -4.13 6.11
C ASP A 53 -0.46 -4.46 7.19
N THR A 54 -0.98 -4.81 8.36
CA THR A 54 -0.17 -5.21 9.50
C THR A 54 -1.00 -6.12 10.39
N HIS A 55 -0.76 -7.42 10.27
CA HIS A 55 -1.44 -8.45 11.04
C HIS A 55 -0.65 -8.80 12.29
N GLU A 56 -1.35 -9.11 13.38
CA GLU A 56 -0.74 -9.83 14.49
C GLU A 56 -0.55 -11.31 14.10
N PRO A 57 0.40 -12.05 14.69
CA PRO A 57 0.72 -13.42 14.27
C PRO A 57 -0.43 -14.43 14.34
N ASP A 58 -1.48 -14.14 15.12
CA ASP A 58 -2.67 -14.98 15.32
C ASP A 58 -3.93 -14.42 14.62
N ASP A 59 -3.77 -13.55 13.63
CA ASP A 59 -4.89 -12.92 12.93
C ASP A 59 -5.85 -13.97 12.29
N PRO A 60 -7.15 -13.93 12.60
CA PRO A 60 -8.14 -14.83 12.00
C PRO A 60 -8.20 -14.78 10.47
N GLU A 61 -7.73 -13.69 9.83
CA GLU A 61 -7.68 -13.57 8.36
C GLU A 61 -6.83 -14.68 7.72
N PHE A 62 -5.87 -15.24 8.46
CA PHE A 62 -5.04 -16.36 8.03
C PHE A 62 -5.82 -17.68 7.86
N GLN A 63 -7.09 -17.74 8.26
CA GLN A 63 -7.97 -18.86 7.95
C GLN A 63 -8.46 -18.84 6.49
N VAL A 64 -8.42 -17.67 5.85
CA VAL A 64 -8.92 -17.44 4.49
C VAL A 64 -7.77 -17.17 3.52
N TRP A 65 -6.74 -16.46 3.97
CA TRP A 65 -5.57 -16.09 3.19
C TRP A 65 -4.29 -16.73 3.75
N PRO A 66 -3.22 -16.89 2.95
CA PRO A 66 -1.91 -17.23 3.47
C PRO A 66 -1.46 -16.23 4.54
N VAL A 67 -0.60 -16.65 5.47
CA VAL A 67 0.02 -15.75 6.44
C VAL A 67 0.83 -14.69 5.69
N HIS A 68 0.51 -13.41 5.92
CA HIS A 68 1.11 -12.28 5.22
C HIS A 68 1.12 -11.04 6.12
N ALA A 69 1.93 -10.05 5.76
CA ALA A 69 2.02 -8.74 6.39
C ALA A 69 2.10 -8.80 7.93
N VAL A 70 2.78 -9.82 8.46
CA VAL A 70 2.87 -10.02 9.91
C VAL A 70 3.76 -8.93 10.50
N LYS A 71 3.24 -8.26 11.53
CA LYS A 71 3.93 -7.19 12.24
C LYS A 71 5.32 -7.60 12.70
N GLY A 72 6.30 -6.77 12.40
CA GLY A 72 7.71 -7.00 12.77
C GLY A 72 8.44 -7.98 11.86
N THR A 73 7.78 -8.51 10.82
CA THR A 73 8.44 -9.28 9.76
C THR A 73 8.72 -8.41 8.54
N LYS A 74 9.64 -8.85 7.70
CA LYS A 74 9.93 -8.24 6.40
C LYS A 74 8.68 -8.09 5.52
N GLY A 75 7.74 -9.02 5.63
CA GLY A 75 6.50 -9.03 4.86
C GLY A 75 5.64 -7.78 5.03
N ALA A 76 5.65 -7.18 6.23
CA ALA A 76 4.95 -5.93 6.55
C ALA A 76 5.74 -4.65 6.24
N GLU A 77 7.00 -4.77 5.84
CA GLU A 77 7.83 -3.61 5.50
C GLU A 77 7.44 -3.05 4.12
N TRP A 78 7.61 -1.74 3.94
CA TRP A 78 7.42 -1.11 2.63
C TRP A 78 8.45 -1.63 1.62
N VAL A 79 8.05 -1.74 0.36
CA VAL A 79 9.02 -2.02 -0.71
C VAL A 79 10.11 -0.94 -0.74
N ALA A 80 11.34 -1.33 -1.07
CA ALA A 80 12.52 -0.47 -0.88
C ALA A 80 12.37 0.94 -1.48
N PRO A 81 11.85 1.14 -2.72
CA PRO A 81 11.64 2.50 -3.26
C PRO A 81 10.64 3.32 -2.44
N THR A 82 9.57 2.69 -1.96
CA THR A 82 8.56 3.35 -1.12
C THR A 82 9.13 3.69 0.27
N GLN A 83 9.90 2.77 0.88
CA GLN A 83 10.60 3.03 2.14
C GLN A 83 11.57 4.20 2.01
N GLN A 84 12.41 4.21 0.97
CA GLN A 84 13.38 5.28 0.73
C GLN A 84 12.68 6.64 0.57
N THR A 85 11.57 6.66 -0.16
CA THR A 85 10.78 7.88 -0.34
C THR A 85 10.14 8.34 0.96
N TYR A 86 9.69 7.42 1.82
CA TYR A 86 9.23 7.75 3.17
C TYR A 86 10.33 8.42 4.00
N GLU A 87 11.52 7.82 4.04
CA GLU A 87 12.66 8.36 4.79
C GLU A 87 13.05 9.75 4.32
N GLN A 88 12.95 10.03 3.02
CA GLN A 88 13.23 11.36 2.46
C GLN A 88 12.25 12.44 2.96
N TYR A 89 11.00 12.09 3.23
CA TYR A 89 9.95 13.07 3.51
C TYR A 89 9.39 13.03 4.94
N LYS A 90 9.76 12.04 5.76
CA LYS A 90 9.20 11.84 7.11
C LYS A 90 9.26 13.10 7.99
N ASP A 91 10.34 13.89 7.88
CA ASP A 91 10.56 15.08 8.70
C ASP A 91 9.83 16.32 8.16
N THR A 92 9.21 16.25 6.98
CA THR A 92 8.44 17.37 6.41
C THR A 92 7.05 17.52 7.04
N GLY A 93 6.59 16.51 7.79
CA GLY A 93 5.22 16.45 8.33
C GLY A 93 4.14 16.29 7.25
N ARG A 94 4.51 15.86 6.04
CA ARG A 94 3.59 15.70 4.89
C ARG A 94 3.35 14.25 4.47
N ILE A 95 4.16 13.32 4.93
CA ILE A 95 3.99 11.89 4.69
C ILE A 95 3.74 11.19 6.03
N HIS A 96 2.74 10.31 6.06
CA HIS A 96 2.29 9.65 7.28
C HIS A 96 2.08 8.17 7.04
N ILE A 97 2.49 7.34 7.98
CA ILE A 97 2.16 5.91 8.01
C ILE A 97 0.84 5.74 8.77
N VAL A 98 -0.04 4.92 8.23
CA VAL A 98 -1.33 4.56 8.80
C VAL A 98 -1.44 3.05 8.78
N ASN A 99 -1.36 2.42 9.95
CA ASN A 99 -1.51 0.97 10.03
C ASN A 99 -2.98 0.59 9.84
N LYS A 100 -3.24 -0.42 9.00
CA LYS A 100 -4.54 -1.10 8.93
C LYS A 100 -4.39 -2.54 9.42
N THR A 101 -5.49 -3.09 9.91
CA THR A 101 -5.59 -4.49 10.36
C THR A 101 -6.74 -5.21 9.65
N ASN A 102 -7.24 -4.65 8.55
CA ASN A 102 -8.43 -5.11 7.81
C ASN A 102 -8.53 -4.36 6.46
N MET A 103 -8.95 -5.05 5.40
CA MET A 103 -8.98 -4.56 4.01
C MET A 103 -9.63 -3.18 3.78
N MET A 104 -10.59 -2.74 4.61
CA MET A 104 -11.30 -1.44 4.45
C MET A 104 -11.17 -0.49 5.65
N ARG A 105 -10.43 -0.85 6.72
CA ARG A 105 -10.42 -0.05 7.96
C ARG A 105 -9.25 0.93 7.98
N PHE A 106 -9.50 2.15 7.50
CA PHE A 106 -8.62 3.30 7.73
C PHE A 106 -9.05 4.04 9.00
N SER A 107 -8.20 4.11 10.03
CA SER A 107 -8.41 5.02 11.16
C SER A 107 -7.44 6.20 11.08
N ILE A 108 -7.74 7.15 10.19
CA ILE A 108 -6.97 8.40 10.09
C ILE A 108 -7.66 9.45 10.96
N ARG A 109 -7.13 9.72 12.15
CA ARG A 109 -7.51 10.90 12.94
C ARG A 109 -6.66 12.08 12.50
N HIS A 110 -7.17 12.90 11.59
CA HIS A 110 -6.64 14.24 11.31
C HIS A 110 -7.79 15.25 11.29
N SER A 111 -7.72 16.24 12.18
CA SER A 111 -8.63 17.39 12.16
C SER A 111 -8.35 18.20 10.90
N ASN A 112 -9.30 18.22 9.96
CA ASN A 112 -9.51 19.18 8.87
C ASN A 112 -9.72 18.51 7.50
N ASN A 113 -11.00 18.32 7.13
CA ASN A 113 -11.66 18.42 5.81
C ASN A 113 -10.89 18.22 4.47
N CYS A 114 -9.78 17.49 4.42
CA CYS A 114 -8.99 17.29 3.18
C CYS A 114 -9.53 16.19 2.23
N TRP A 115 -10.68 15.59 2.53
CA TRP A 115 -11.18 14.36 1.90
C TRP A 115 -11.75 14.50 0.48
N LYS A 116 -11.71 15.69 -0.15
CA LYS A 116 -12.49 15.95 -1.38
C LYS A 116 -11.96 15.31 -2.67
N ARG A 117 -10.79 14.65 -2.68
CA ARG A 117 -10.30 13.93 -3.87
C ARG A 117 -9.14 12.99 -3.56
N ILE A 118 -9.46 11.84 -2.98
CA ILE A 118 -8.57 10.69 -2.95
C ILE A 118 -8.58 10.09 -4.36
N LYS A 119 -7.44 10.06 -5.05
CA LYS A 119 -7.28 9.17 -6.19
C LYS A 119 -6.97 7.79 -5.64
N PHE A 120 -7.96 6.90 -5.66
CA PHE A 120 -7.70 5.47 -5.54
C PHE A 120 -7.13 5.02 -6.88
N VAL A 121 -5.92 4.46 -6.89
CA VAL A 121 -5.51 3.60 -8.00
C VAL A 121 -6.34 2.32 -7.85
N LYS A 122 -7.49 2.30 -8.51
CA LYS A 122 -8.37 1.13 -8.52
C LYS A 122 -7.76 0.10 -9.45
N TRP A 123 -7.14 -0.93 -8.87
CA TRP A 123 -6.75 -2.13 -9.62
C TRP A 123 -8.00 -2.96 -9.93
N LYS A 124 -8.18 -3.36 -11.19
CA LYS A 124 -9.21 -4.33 -11.61
C LYS A 124 -8.56 -5.71 -11.63
N SER A 125 -8.82 -6.49 -10.58
CA SER A 125 -8.41 -7.90 -10.47
C SER A 125 -9.46 -8.83 -11.12
N GLN A 126 -9.68 -8.75 -12.42
CA GLN A 126 -10.50 -9.76 -13.11
C GLN A 126 -9.95 -9.99 -14.51
N GLU A 127 -9.18 -11.07 -14.66
CA GLU A 127 -9.17 -12.01 -15.79
C GLU A 127 -7.94 -12.94 -15.75
N PHE A 128 -7.73 -13.68 -14.66
CA PHE A 128 -6.86 -14.87 -14.68
C PHE A 128 -7.42 -15.96 -13.76
N ALA A 129 -8.65 -16.39 -14.07
CA ALA A 129 -9.17 -17.69 -13.65
C ALA A 129 -9.96 -18.25 -14.83
N HIS A 130 -9.55 -19.43 -15.31
CA HIS A 130 -10.09 -20.21 -16.43
C HIS A 130 -9.52 -19.95 -17.84
N ARG A 131 -8.26 -20.36 -18.05
CA ARG A 131 -7.89 -21.11 -19.26
C ARG A 131 -6.99 -22.29 -18.90
N SER A 132 -7.62 -23.36 -18.43
CA SER A 132 -7.03 -24.70 -18.41
C SER A 132 -8.15 -25.72 -18.48
N SER A 133 -8.56 -26.05 -19.70
CA SER A 133 -9.17 -27.34 -20.05
C SER A 133 -9.10 -27.46 -21.57
N SER A 134 -8.05 -28.14 -22.02
CA SER A 134 -8.01 -28.77 -23.33
C SER A 134 -9.08 -29.88 -23.37
N ILE A 135 -9.93 -29.84 -24.40
CA ILE A 135 -10.28 -30.92 -25.35
C ILE A 135 -11.08 -30.24 -26.47
#